data_AF-A0A6A7LNG4-F1
#
_entry.id   AF-A0A6A7LNG4-F1
#
_cell.length_a   1.000
_cell.length_b   1.000
_cell.length_c   1.000
_cell.angle_alpha   90.00
_cell.angle_beta   90.00
_cell.angle_gamma   90.00
#
_symmetry.space_group_name_H-M   'P 1'
#
loop_
_entity.id
_entity.type
_entity.pdbx_description
1 polymer ?
#
loop_
_entity_poly.entity_id
_entity_poly.type
_entity_poly.pdbx_seq_one_letter_code
_entity_poly.pdbx_strand_id
1 'polypeptide(L)'
;MGLFEDVTVDISLVDPVIAEPDLLRGPSLLDFADIAPIQVPTLPLALHIADKVHAYTRQHNGRPSSRVKDLVDLALISKHLAVRAGDLRHALETIFAGYDTHSLPTALPPPPALWETAYRALVAEVGLEPEVSAGYADACTFLDPVLAHAVSDERIWDPHKQTWVTEHP
;
A
#
# COMPACT_ATOMS: atom_id res chain seq x y z
N MET A 1 33.74 -12.03 -19.04
CA MET A 1 32.50 -11.31 -18.75
C MET A 1 32.01 -11.84 -17.42
N GLY A 2 32.09 -11.04 -16.35
CA GLY A 2 31.64 -11.46 -15.02
C GLY A 2 30.14 -11.29 -14.88
N LEU A 3 29.52 -12.11 -14.03
CA LEU A 3 28.16 -11.89 -13.56
C LEU A 3 28.13 -10.56 -12.78
N PHE A 4 27.17 -9.69 -13.10
CA PHE A 4 26.98 -8.43 -12.40
C PHE A 4 26.14 -8.62 -11.13
N GLU A 5 24.92 -9.18 -11.28
CA GLU A 5 24.00 -9.45 -10.17
C GLU A 5 22.92 -10.46 -10.60
N ASP A 6 22.36 -11.18 -9.63
CA ASP A 6 21.19 -12.04 -9.80
C ASP A 6 19.94 -11.36 -9.22
N VAL A 7 18.85 -11.32 -9.97
CA VAL A 7 17.58 -10.74 -9.54
C VAL A 7 16.49 -11.81 -9.58
N THR A 8 15.71 -11.91 -8.50
CA THR A 8 14.53 -12.79 -8.44
C THR A 8 13.32 -12.07 -9.01
N VAL A 9 12.60 -12.72 -9.93
CA VAL A 9 11.37 -12.20 -10.55
C VAL A 9 10.22 -13.13 -10.19
N ASP A 10 9.19 -12.58 -9.54
CA ASP A 10 7.92 -13.25 -9.34
C ASP A 10 6.92 -12.82 -10.42
N ILE A 11 6.18 -13.77 -11.00
CA ILE A 11 5.20 -13.51 -12.04
C ILE A 11 3.87 -14.11 -11.60
N SER A 12 2.93 -13.23 -11.28
CA SER A 12 1.56 -13.60 -10.94
C SER A 12 0.65 -13.38 -12.15
N LEU A 13 -0.10 -14.41 -12.54
CA LEU A 13 -1.14 -14.32 -13.56
C LEU A 13 -2.48 -14.09 -12.87
N VAL A 14 -3.03 -12.89 -13.01
CA VAL A 14 -4.33 -12.48 -12.46
C VAL A 14 -5.30 -12.22 -13.61
N ASP A 15 -6.57 -12.58 -13.41
CA ASP A 15 -7.63 -12.16 -14.31
C ASP A 15 -7.65 -10.63 -14.36
N PRO A 16 -7.79 -10.02 -15.55
CA PRO A 16 -7.45 -8.63 -15.72
C PRO A 16 -8.45 -7.74 -14.96
N VAL A 17 -7.99 -7.14 -13.86
CA VAL A 17 -8.49 -5.82 -13.48
C VAL A 17 -7.98 -4.89 -14.58
N ILE A 18 -8.81 -4.62 -15.59
CA ILE A 18 -8.48 -3.72 -16.69
C ILE A 18 -8.47 -2.30 -16.13
N ALA A 19 -7.32 -1.87 -15.62
CA ALA A 19 -7.05 -0.49 -15.26
C ALA A 19 -5.84 -0.01 -16.06
N GLU A 20 -5.87 1.25 -16.48
CA GLU A 20 -4.72 1.88 -17.13
C GLU A 20 -3.54 1.91 -16.15
N PRO A 21 -2.34 1.44 -16.54
CA PRO A 21 -1.20 1.39 -15.63
C PRO A 21 -0.69 2.80 -15.30
N ASP A 22 -0.24 3.00 -14.06
CA ASP A 22 0.51 4.18 -13.67
C ASP A 22 1.93 4.08 -14.27
N LEU A 23 2.43 5.17 -14.88
CA LEU A 23 3.82 5.22 -15.35
C LEU A 23 4.71 5.87 -14.30
N LEU A 24 5.49 5.06 -13.59
CA LEU A 24 6.44 5.56 -12.60
C LEU A 24 7.82 5.78 -13.25
N ARG A 25 8.37 6.98 -13.04
CA ARG A 25 9.73 7.30 -13.43
C ARG A 25 10.69 6.89 -12.30
N GLY A 26 11.69 6.09 -12.64
CA GLY A 26 12.74 5.73 -11.70
C GLY A 26 13.62 6.93 -11.30
N PRO A 27 14.37 6.82 -10.19
CA PRO A 27 15.35 7.82 -9.80
C PRO A 27 16.57 7.83 -10.75
N SER A 28 17.24 8.97 -10.80
CA SER A 28 18.50 9.24 -11.52
C SER A 28 19.74 8.61 -10.88
N LEU A 29 19.65 7.34 -10.49
CA LEU A 29 20.72 6.64 -9.75
C LEU A 29 21.97 6.36 -10.61
N LEU A 30 21.80 6.21 -11.92
CA LEU A 30 22.87 5.83 -12.85
C LEU A 30 23.29 6.99 -13.77
N ASP A 31 22.94 8.22 -13.41
CA ASP A 31 23.33 9.42 -14.17
C ASP A 31 24.86 9.55 -14.27
N PHE A 32 25.62 9.08 -13.27
CA PHE A 32 27.09 9.06 -13.31
C PHE A 32 27.68 8.17 -14.42
N ALA A 33 26.87 7.27 -14.96
CA ALA A 33 27.22 6.35 -16.04
C ALA A 33 26.51 6.70 -17.35
N ASP A 34 25.94 7.90 -17.47
CA ASP A 34 25.15 8.37 -18.62
C ASP A 34 23.93 7.48 -18.95
N ILE A 35 23.38 6.81 -17.93
CA ILE A 35 22.18 5.98 -18.07
C ILE A 35 20.97 6.76 -17.55
N ALA A 36 20.09 7.14 -18.48
CA ALA A 36 18.88 7.88 -18.17
C ALA A 36 17.86 7.04 -17.35
N PRO A 37 17.05 7.69 -16.48
CA PRO A 37 15.97 7.00 -15.77
C PRO A 37 14.95 6.38 -16.70
N ILE A 38 14.51 5.16 -16.37
CA ILE A 38 13.45 4.46 -17.10
C ILE A 38 12.06 4.82 -16.55
N GLN A 39 11.04 4.67 -17.40
CA GLN A 39 9.64 4.65 -16.99
C GLN A 39 9.15 3.21 -16.96
N VAL A 40 8.48 2.83 -15.87
CA VAL A 40 7.97 1.48 -15.66
C VAL A 40 6.46 1.56 -15.46
N PRO A 41 5.67 0.78 -16.22
CA PRO A 41 4.24 0.64 -15.93
C PRO A 41 4.05 -0.15 -14.64
N THR A 42 3.24 0.39 -13.73
CA THR A 42 2.86 -0.23 -12.47
C THR A 42 1.35 -0.34 -12.37
N LEU A 43 0.85 -1.18 -11.44
CA LEU A 43 -0.58 -1.12 -11.13
C LEU A 43 -0.91 0.26 -10.55
N PRO A 44 -2.13 0.76 -10.81
CA PRO A 44 -2.64 1.95 -10.16
C PRO A 44 -2.45 1.91 -8.65
N LEU A 45 -2.05 3.05 -8.06
CA LEU A 45 -1.84 3.15 -6.62
C LEU A 45 -3.04 2.64 -5.79
N ALA A 46 -4.26 2.96 -6.21
CA ALA A 46 -5.48 2.50 -5.52
C ALA A 46 -5.57 0.96 -5.46
N LEU A 47 -5.19 0.26 -6.54
CA LEU A 47 -5.17 -1.20 -6.57
C LEU A 47 -4.04 -1.79 -5.72
N HIS A 48 -2.86 -1.16 -5.72
CA HIS A 48 -1.78 -1.53 -4.79
C HIS A 48 -2.21 -1.42 -3.33
N ILE A 49 -2.90 -0.33 -2.95
CA ILE A 49 -3.41 -0.16 -1.58
C ILE A 49 -4.46 -1.24 -1.29
N ALA A 50 -5.41 -1.46 -2.19
CA ALA A 50 -6.46 -2.44 -2.00
C ALA A 50 -5.94 -3.87 -1.82
N ASP A 51 -4.94 -4.27 -2.60
CA ASP A 51 -4.28 -5.58 -2.47
C ASP A 51 -3.56 -5.71 -1.12
N LYS A 52 -2.88 -4.66 -0.65
CA LYS A 52 -2.26 -4.61 0.68
C LYS A 52 -3.29 -4.72 1.81
N VAL A 53 -4.41 -4.01 1.70
CA VAL A 53 -5.51 -4.10 2.68
C VAL A 53 -6.06 -5.52 2.71
N HIS A 54 -6.40 -6.11 1.56
CA HIS A 54 -6.88 -7.48 1.48
C HIS A 54 -5.88 -8.49 2.07
N ALA A 55 -4.59 -8.33 1.75
CA ALA A 55 -3.51 -9.15 2.28
C ALA A 55 -3.37 -9.03 3.80
N TYR A 56 -3.45 -7.80 4.34
CA TYR A 56 -3.39 -7.49 5.76
C TYR A 56 -4.57 -8.12 6.54
N THR A 57 -5.79 -8.00 6.01
CA THR A 57 -7.02 -8.45 6.69
C THR A 57 -7.28 -9.95 6.56
N ARG A 58 -6.56 -10.64 5.67
CA ARG A 58 -6.74 -12.07 5.41
C ARG A 58 -6.30 -12.94 6.60
N GLN A 59 -7.25 -13.66 7.18
CA GLN A 59 -6.97 -14.62 8.25
C GLN A 59 -6.26 -15.87 7.72
N HIS A 60 -5.19 -16.29 8.39
CA HIS A 60 -4.43 -17.50 8.06
C HIS A 60 -4.47 -18.50 9.22
N ASN A 61 -5.59 -19.19 9.45
CA ASN A 61 -5.74 -20.43 10.24
C ASN A 61 -4.65 -20.72 11.33
N GLY A 62 -4.38 -19.76 12.22
CA GLY A 62 -3.41 -19.90 13.31
C GLY A 62 -1.92 -19.82 12.94
N ARG A 63 -1.53 -19.48 11.70
CA ARG A 63 -0.13 -19.26 11.29
C ARG A 63 0.27 -17.80 11.47
N PRO A 64 1.52 -17.52 11.91
CA PRO A 64 2.05 -16.17 11.92
C PRO A 64 1.95 -15.57 10.51
N SER A 65 1.17 -14.49 10.40
CA SER A 65 1.00 -13.77 9.16
C SER A 65 2.29 -13.00 8.85
N SER A 66 2.88 -13.20 7.67
CA SER A 66 4.04 -12.44 7.16
C SER A 66 3.68 -11.03 6.68
N ARG A 67 2.45 -10.60 6.96
CA ARG A 67 1.81 -9.37 6.44
C ARG A 67 2.14 -8.12 7.24
N VAL A 68 3.10 -8.21 8.17
CA VAL A 68 3.65 -7.03 8.85
C VAL A 68 4.20 -6.00 7.86
N LYS A 69 4.73 -6.45 6.71
CA LYS A 69 5.16 -5.58 5.61
C LYS A 69 4.01 -4.78 5.01
N ASP A 70 2.82 -5.37 4.88
CA ASP A 70 1.66 -4.66 4.34
C ASP A 70 1.24 -3.49 5.25
N LEU A 71 1.36 -3.63 6.58
CA LEU A 71 1.16 -2.51 7.51
C LEU A 71 2.21 -1.40 7.32
N VAL A 72 3.48 -1.77 7.19
CA VAL A 72 4.57 -0.81 6.92
C VAL A 72 4.32 -0.07 5.61
N ASP A 73 3.94 -0.78 4.56
CA ASP A 73 3.65 -0.18 3.26
C ASP A 73 2.44 0.75 3.32
N LEU A 74 1.35 0.36 4.00
CA LEU A 74 0.17 1.22 4.17
C LEU A 74 0.52 2.51 4.94
N ALA A 75 1.37 2.42 5.96
CA ALA A 75 1.86 3.59 6.70
C ALA A 75 2.80 4.46 5.86
N LEU A 76 3.64 3.88 5.00
CA LEU A 76 4.47 4.64 4.06
C LEU A 76 3.61 5.35 3.01
N ILE A 77 2.64 4.64 2.44
CA ILE A 77 1.71 5.21 1.45
C ILE A 77 0.95 6.39 2.06
N SER A 78 0.42 6.23 3.28
CA SER A 78 -0.32 7.33 3.94
C SER A 78 0.55 8.56 4.18
N LYS A 79 1.86 8.41 4.40
CA LYS A 79 2.77 9.55 4.62
C LYS A 79 3.32 10.20 3.36
N HIS A 80 3.21 9.56 2.19
CA HIS A 80 3.95 10.01 1.01
C HIS A 80 3.13 10.16 -0.26
N LEU A 81 1.99 9.47 -0.39
CA LEU A 81 1.26 9.39 -1.65
C LEU A 81 -0.15 9.95 -1.50
N ALA A 82 -0.62 10.63 -2.54
CA ALA A 82 -1.99 11.11 -2.64
C ALA A 82 -2.84 10.12 -3.43
N VAL A 83 -4.07 9.91 -3.01
CA VAL A 83 -5.05 9.06 -3.72
C VAL A 83 -6.45 9.64 -3.55
N ARG A 84 -7.30 9.44 -4.56
CA ARG A 84 -8.71 9.85 -4.51
C ARG A 84 -9.55 8.80 -3.80
N ALA A 85 -10.49 9.25 -2.96
CA ALA A 85 -11.32 8.36 -2.14
C ALA A 85 -12.18 7.43 -3.01
N GLY A 86 -12.77 7.94 -4.10
CA GLY A 86 -13.56 7.14 -5.03
C GLY A 86 -12.76 6.03 -5.70
N ASP A 87 -11.57 6.35 -6.23
CA ASP A 87 -10.67 5.38 -6.86
C ASP A 87 -10.27 4.28 -5.85
N LEU A 88 -9.92 4.67 -4.62
CA LEU A 88 -9.53 3.74 -3.57
C LEU A 88 -10.71 2.85 -3.15
N ARG A 89 -11.90 3.42 -2.98
CA ARG A 89 -13.12 2.67 -2.65
C ARG A 89 -13.42 1.63 -3.73
N HIS A 90 -13.42 2.04 -4.99
CA HIS A 90 -13.66 1.14 -6.12
C HIS A 90 -12.61 0.02 -6.20
N ALA A 91 -11.34 0.36 -5.98
CA ALA A 91 -10.26 -0.63 -5.95
C ALA A 91 -10.42 -1.64 -4.80
N LEU A 92 -10.78 -1.18 -3.60
CA LEU A 92 -11.06 -2.04 -2.44
C LEU A 92 -12.19 -3.03 -2.74
N GLU A 93 -13.31 -2.54 -3.27
CA GLU A 93 -14.45 -3.38 -3.65
C GLU A 93 -14.05 -4.39 -4.73
N THR A 94 -13.31 -3.96 -5.75
CA THR A 94 -12.87 -4.81 -6.86
C THR A 94 -11.94 -5.93 -6.38
N ILE A 95 -10.92 -5.61 -5.58
CA ILE A 95 -9.95 -6.60 -5.09
C ILE A 95 -10.63 -7.61 -4.16
N PHE A 96 -11.47 -7.15 -3.23
CA PHE A 96 -12.15 -8.06 -2.30
C PHE A 96 -13.15 -8.97 -3.01
N ALA A 97 -13.91 -8.44 -3.98
CA ALA A 97 -14.82 -9.24 -4.80
C ALA A 97 -14.07 -10.21 -5.73
N GLY A 98 -12.90 -9.82 -6.25
CA GLY A 98 -12.10 -10.65 -7.14
C GLY A 98 -11.45 -11.85 -6.45
N TYR A 99 -10.93 -11.67 -5.23
CA TYR A 99 -10.36 -12.78 -4.46
C TYR A 99 -11.40 -13.62 -3.72
N ASP A 100 -12.52 -13.01 -3.30
CA ASP A 100 -13.65 -13.64 -2.60
C ASP A 100 -13.25 -14.56 -1.43
N THR A 101 -12.21 -14.17 -0.67
CA THR A 101 -11.74 -14.97 0.47
C THR A 101 -12.34 -14.56 1.81
N HIS A 102 -12.73 -13.29 1.94
CA HIS A 102 -13.37 -12.69 3.11
C HIS A 102 -13.96 -11.33 2.73
N SER A 103 -14.87 -10.80 3.55
CA SER A 103 -15.52 -9.50 3.30
C SER A 103 -14.60 -8.32 3.59
N LEU A 104 -14.78 -7.23 2.83
CA LEU A 104 -14.16 -5.93 3.11
C LEU A 104 -14.63 -5.43 4.49
N PRO A 105 -13.72 -5.13 5.43
CA PRO A 105 -14.12 -4.64 6.73
C PRO A 105 -14.50 -3.16 6.68
N THR A 106 -15.29 -2.71 7.65
CA THR A 106 -15.69 -1.29 7.79
C THR A 106 -14.65 -0.43 8.52
N ALA A 107 -13.63 -1.06 9.09
CA ALA A 107 -12.48 -0.44 9.74
C ALA A 107 -11.31 -1.41 9.73
N LEU A 108 -10.08 -0.92 9.70
CA LEU A 108 -8.89 -1.76 9.73
C LEU A 108 -8.80 -2.48 11.09
N PRO A 109 -8.62 -3.82 11.15
CA PRO A 109 -8.46 -4.52 12.41
C PRO A 109 -7.08 -4.24 13.04
N PRO A 110 -6.92 -4.26 14.37
CA PRO A 110 -5.64 -4.04 15.02
C PRO A 110 -4.64 -5.14 14.68
N PRO A 111 -3.35 -4.81 14.50
CA PRO A 111 -2.31 -5.80 14.27
C PRO A 111 -2.11 -6.67 15.52
N PRO A 112 -1.75 -7.95 15.36
CA PRO A 112 -1.44 -8.81 16.49
C PRO A 112 -0.14 -8.35 17.19
N ALA A 113 -0.08 -8.46 18.51
CA ALA A 113 1.10 -8.10 19.30
C ALA A 113 2.39 -8.82 18.86
N LEU A 114 2.28 -10.01 18.25
CA LEU A 114 3.42 -10.77 17.73
C LEU A 114 4.18 -10.02 16.62
N TRP A 115 3.58 -9.00 16.00
CA TRP A 115 4.22 -8.21 14.95
C TRP A 115 5.21 -7.17 15.47
N GLU A 116 5.20 -6.82 16.76
CA GLU A 116 6.01 -5.71 17.31
C GLU A 116 7.50 -5.80 16.93
N THR A 117 8.14 -6.96 17.12
CA THR A 117 9.57 -7.12 16.81
C THR A 117 9.84 -7.04 15.30
N ALA A 118 9.01 -7.70 14.49
CA ALA A 118 9.20 -7.73 13.04
C ALA A 118 8.92 -6.35 12.41
N TYR A 119 7.89 -5.66 12.90
CA TYR A 119 7.54 -4.30 12.48
C TYR A 119 8.69 -3.35 12.79
N ARG A 120 9.18 -3.34 14.04
CA ARG A 120 10.31 -2.50 14.48
C ARG A 120 11.55 -2.69 13.60
N ALA A 121 11.86 -3.93 13.23
CA ALA A 121 12.99 -4.23 12.37
C ALA A 121 12.82 -3.64 10.96
N LEU A 122 11.63 -3.74 10.37
CA LEU A 122 11.35 -3.23 9.04
C LEU A 122 11.33 -1.69 8.97
N VAL A 123 10.74 -1.04 9.98
CA VAL A 123 10.60 0.42 9.96
C VAL A 123 11.90 1.18 10.20
N ALA A 124 12.89 0.54 10.82
CA ALA A 124 14.20 1.12 11.06
C ALA A 124 14.92 1.53 9.76
N GLU A 125 14.63 0.87 8.65
CA GLU A 125 15.25 1.15 7.34
C GLU A 125 14.54 2.26 6.56
N VAL A 126 13.27 2.53 6.88
CA VAL A 126 12.41 3.47 6.13
C VAL A 126 12.04 4.73 6.92
N GLY A 127 12.50 4.84 8.17
CA GLY A 127 12.33 6.06 8.97
C GLY A 127 10.92 6.27 9.53
N LEU A 128 10.16 5.20 9.77
CA LEU A 128 8.89 5.27 10.48
C LEU A 128 9.07 5.02 11.99
N GLU A 129 8.07 5.44 12.77
CA GLU A 129 8.04 5.19 14.22
C GLU A 129 8.11 3.69 14.54
N PRO A 130 8.90 3.29 15.56
CA PRO A 130 9.20 1.88 15.84
C PRO A 130 8.04 1.13 16.50
N GLU A 131 7.05 1.82 17.05
CA GLU A 131 5.86 1.24 17.65
C GLU A 131 4.85 0.82 16.58
N VAL A 132 4.45 -0.46 16.58
CA VAL A 132 3.43 -0.99 15.65
C VAL A 132 2.09 -0.24 15.76
N SER A 133 1.77 0.30 16.95
CA SER A 133 0.59 1.12 17.18
C SER A 133 0.63 2.45 16.45
N ALA A 134 1.81 3.03 16.21
CA ALA A 134 1.95 4.26 15.44
C ALA A 134 1.65 4.03 13.96
N GLY A 135 2.27 3.00 13.35
CA GLY A 135 1.96 2.64 11.96
C GLY A 135 0.51 2.21 11.75
N TYR A 136 -0.07 1.51 12.73
CA TYR A 136 -1.49 1.19 12.73
C TYR A 136 -2.38 2.44 12.79
N ALA A 137 -2.05 3.41 13.66
CA ALA A 137 -2.79 4.67 13.75
C ALA A 137 -2.69 5.48 12.44
N ASP A 138 -1.53 5.51 11.80
CA ASP A 138 -1.34 6.14 10.49
C ASP A 138 -2.24 5.46 9.42
N ALA A 139 -2.26 4.13 9.39
CA ALA A 139 -3.08 3.37 8.46
C ALA A 139 -4.58 3.55 8.71
N CYS A 140 -5.04 3.56 9.97
CA CYS A 140 -6.44 3.84 10.33
C CYS A 140 -6.87 5.24 9.91
N THR A 141 -6.05 6.26 10.20
CA THR A 141 -6.34 7.66 9.85
C THR A 141 -6.55 7.82 8.35
N PHE A 142 -5.76 7.09 7.56
CA PHE A 142 -5.85 7.06 6.11
C PHE A 142 -7.06 6.27 5.60
N LEU A 143 -7.25 5.03 6.05
CA LEU A 143 -8.15 4.05 5.43
C LEU A 143 -9.56 4.04 6.03
N ASP A 144 -9.71 4.17 7.35
CA ASP A 144 -11.01 4.01 8.02
C ASP A 144 -12.08 4.98 7.49
N PRO A 145 -11.77 6.26 7.17
CA PRO A 145 -12.77 7.15 6.58
C PRO A 145 -13.31 6.63 5.24
N VAL A 146 -12.48 5.97 4.43
CA VAL A 146 -12.91 5.35 3.17
C VAL A 146 -13.69 4.07 3.44
N LEU A 147 -13.16 3.17 4.28
CA LEU A 147 -13.82 1.90 4.64
C LEU A 147 -15.20 2.10 5.27
N ALA A 148 -15.37 3.15 6.07
CA ALA A 148 -16.63 3.49 6.73
C ALA A 148 -17.59 4.33 5.84
N HIS A 149 -17.22 4.62 4.59
CA HIS A 149 -17.97 5.53 3.71
C HIS A 149 -18.21 6.94 4.32
N ALA A 150 -17.26 7.41 5.14
CA ALA A 150 -17.36 8.68 5.86
C ALA A 150 -16.81 9.88 5.06
N VAL A 151 -16.11 9.64 3.96
CA VAL A 151 -15.62 10.67 3.02
C VAL A 151 -16.25 10.49 1.64
N SER A 152 -16.57 11.60 0.97
CA SER A 152 -17.10 11.59 -0.39
C SER A 152 -16.01 11.23 -1.39
N ASP A 153 -16.42 10.70 -2.55
CA ASP A 153 -15.50 10.11 -3.53
C ASP A 153 -14.58 11.16 -4.20
N GLU A 154 -14.95 12.44 -4.16
CA GLU A 154 -14.15 13.54 -4.72
C GLU A 154 -12.96 13.93 -3.84
N ARG A 155 -12.93 13.47 -2.58
CA ARG A 155 -11.85 13.81 -1.64
C ARG A 155 -10.53 13.18 -2.07
N ILE A 156 -9.44 13.89 -1.84
CA ILE A 156 -8.07 13.43 -2.08
C ILE A 156 -7.34 13.41 -0.75
N TRP A 157 -6.60 12.34 -0.49
CA TRP A 157 -5.72 12.26 0.66
C TRP A 157 -4.53 13.21 0.51
N ASP A 158 -4.33 14.09 1.50
CA ASP A 158 -3.16 14.96 1.61
C ASP A 158 -2.15 14.31 2.57
N PRO A 159 -1.04 13.72 2.07
CA PRO A 159 -0.06 13.03 2.90
C PRO A 159 0.70 13.99 3.84
N HIS A 160 0.77 15.29 3.55
CA HIS A 160 1.43 16.24 4.44
C HIS A 160 0.54 16.63 5.63
N LYS A 161 -0.77 16.76 5.38
CA LYS A 161 -1.75 17.09 6.42
C LYS A 161 -2.34 15.87 7.13
N GLN A 162 -2.10 14.67 6.60
CA GLN A 162 -2.72 13.42 7.07
C GLN A 162 -4.25 13.52 7.15
N THR A 163 -4.87 14.05 6.09
CA THR A 163 -6.33 14.27 6.05
C THR A 163 -6.90 14.22 4.63
N TRP A 164 -8.19 13.92 4.53
CA TRP A 164 -8.95 13.92 3.27
C TRP A 164 -9.45 15.35 2.96
N VAL A 165 -8.95 15.94 1.86
CA VAL A 165 -9.26 17.32 1.43
C VAL A 165 -10.05 17.33 0.13
N THR A 166 -10.73 18.44 -0.17
CA THR A 166 -11.57 18.58 -1.38
C THR A 166 -10.78 18.93 -2.64
N GLU A 167 -9.56 19.47 -2.51
CA GLU A 167 -8.68 19.85 -3.63
C GLU A 167 -7.21 19.68 -3.22
N HIS A 168 -6.36 19.31 -4.19
CA HIS A 168 -4.90 19.39 -4.05
C HIS A 168 -4.51 20.87 -4.13
N PRO A 169 -3.77 21.45 -3.16
CA PRO A 169 -3.23 22.81 -3.32
C PRO A 169 -2.24 22.89 -4.48
#